data_AF-A0A3C1HH43-F1
#
_entry.id   AF-A0A3C1HH43-F1
#
_cell.length_a   1.000
_cell.length_b   1.000
_cell.length_c   1.000
_cell.angle_alpha   90.00
_cell.angle_beta   90.00
_cell.angle_gamma   90.00
#
_symmetry.space_group_name_H-M   'P 1'
#
loop_
_entity.id
_entity.type
_entity.pdbx_description
1 polymer ?
#
loop_
_entity_poly.entity_id
_entity_poly.type
_entity_poly.pdbx_seq_one_letter_code
_entity_poly.pdbx_strand_id
1 'polypeptide(L)'
;MQTQKTSPKQFEFYFSQSDTLILVEDLGDEVVVRATRNTFSPERKLSFIHELASEGFIPESYRWFSGFSDTSMQKVSWVIDGSWLRVNPKVTARATRFTLGLVGGAALLWGGLMALLLWRS
;
A
#
# COMPACT_ATOMS: atom_id res chain seq x y z
N MET A 1 20.00 -24.72 -24.09
CA MET A 1 19.01 -23.70 -23.69
C MET A 1 18.82 -23.80 -22.18
N GLN A 2 19.44 -22.91 -21.41
CA GLN A 2 19.24 -22.82 -19.96
C GLN A 2 18.22 -21.72 -19.69
N THR A 3 17.06 -22.08 -19.14
CA THR A 3 16.09 -21.14 -18.59
C THR A 3 16.60 -20.67 -17.23
N GLN A 4 17.33 -19.55 -17.21
CA GLN A 4 17.61 -18.84 -15.98
C GLN A 4 16.27 -18.34 -15.42
N LYS A 5 15.82 -18.93 -14.31
CA LYS A 5 14.81 -18.32 -13.45
C LYS A 5 15.45 -17.06 -12.87
N THR A 6 15.30 -15.93 -13.56
CA THR A 6 15.58 -14.61 -12.99
C THR A 6 14.67 -14.46 -11.77
N SER A 7 15.28 -14.37 -10.59
CA SER A 7 14.57 -13.99 -9.38
C SER A 7 13.80 -12.68 -9.65
N PRO A 8 12.52 -12.58 -9.28
CA PRO A 8 11.75 -11.36 -9.49
C PRO A 8 12.45 -10.22 -8.75
N LYS A 9 12.77 -9.14 -9.46
CA LYS A 9 13.36 -7.95 -8.84
C LYS A 9 12.25 -7.19 -8.14
N GLN A 10 12.41 -6.99 -6.85
CA GLN A 10 11.44 -6.27 -6.02
C GLN A 10 12.09 -5.00 -5.48
N PHE A 11 11.41 -3.87 -5.64
CA PHE A 11 11.87 -2.56 -5.17
C PHE A 11 10.76 -1.88 -4.37
N GLU A 12 11.10 -1.40 -3.18
CA GLU A 12 10.17 -0.71 -2.29
C GLU A 12 10.45 0.79 -2.28
N PHE A 13 9.40 1.60 -2.43
CA PHE A 13 9.44 3.06 -2.44
C PHE A 13 8.48 3.60 -1.39
N TYR A 14 8.95 4.57 -0.60
CA TYR A 14 8.14 5.25 0.42
C TYR A 14 7.91 6.71 0.06
N PHE A 15 6.63 7.10 -0.05
CA PHE A 15 6.21 8.48 -0.29
C PHE A 15 5.62 9.07 0.99
N SER A 16 6.42 9.87 1.71
CA SER A 16 6.03 10.49 2.98
C SER A 16 4.86 11.46 2.86
N GLN A 17 4.78 12.22 1.75
CA GLN A 17 3.73 13.22 1.53
C GLN A 17 2.32 12.61 1.44
N SER A 18 2.21 11.37 0.95
CA SER A 18 0.94 10.68 0.73
C SER A 18 0.76 9.46 1.64
N ASP A 19 1.69 9.23 2.58
CA ASP A 19 1.75 8.03 3.43
C ASP A 19 1.49 6.74 2.62
N THR A 20 2.09 6.69 1.42
CA THR A 20 1.87 5.61 0.45
C THR A 20 3.18 4.87 0.24
N LEU A 21 3.12 3.56 0.40
CA LEU A 21 4.20 2.65 0.06
C LEU A 21 3.89 2.02 -1.28
N ILE A 22 4.90 1.95 -2.13
CA ILE A 22 4.83 1.31 -3.44
C ILE A 22 5.85 0.18 -3.49
N LEU A 23 5.41 -1.00 -3.87
CA LEU A 23 6.25 -2.14 -4.20
C LEU A 23 6.19 -2.35 -5.72
N VAL A 24 7.35 -2.33 -6.36
CA VAL A 24 7.50 -2.61 -7.79
C VAL A 24 8.09 -4.01 -7.91
N GLU A 25 7.37 -4.89 -8.60
CA GLU A 25 7.79 -6.26 -8.87
C GLU A 25 7.99 -6.44 -10.37
N ASP A 26 9.20 -6.82 -10.77
CA ASP A 26 9.50 -7.22 -12.14
C ASP A 26 9.35 -8.75 -12.26
N LEU A 27 8.28 -9.19 -12.94
CA LEU A 27 8.00 -10.59 -13.22
C LEU A 27 8.58 -11.04 -14.58
N GLY A 28 9.39 -10.20 -15.23
CA GLY A 28 10.01 -10.44 -16.54
C GLY A 28 9.09 -10.11 -17.70
N ASP A 29 7.90 -10.73 -17.74
CA ASP A 29 6.89 -10.49 -18.79
C ASP A 29 5.94 -9.33 -18.44
N GLU A 30 5.85 -8.98 -17.15
CA GLU A 30 4.95 -7.97 -16.63
C GLU A 30 5.59 -7.26 -15.43
N VAL A 31 5.35 -5.95 -15.33
CA VAL A 31 5.71 -5.16 -14.15
C VAL A 31 4.47 -4.94 -13.31
N VAL A 32 4.49 -5.41 -12.06
CA VAL A 32 3.40 -5.23 -11.10
C VAL A 32 3.79 -4.11 -10.14
N VAL A 33 3.00 -3.04 -10.11
CA VAL A 33 3.14 -1.94 -9.16
C VAL A 33 2.04 -2.06 -8.11
N ARG A 34 2.40 -2.43 -6.89
CA ARG A 34 1.48 -2.51 -5.74
C ARG A 34 1.59 -1.24 -4.90
N ALA A 35 0.48 -0.54 -4.72
CA ALA A 35 0.42 0.61 -3.83
C ALA A 35 -0.46 0.31 -2.61
N THR A 36 -0.10 0.83 -1.44
CA THR A 36 -0.94 0.70 -0.23
C THR A 36 -2.21 1.53 -0.29
N ARG A 37 -2.20 2.61 -1.07
CA ARG A 37 -3.32 3.55 -1.20
C ARG A 37 -3.43 4.03 -2.65
N ASN A 38 -4.64 4.43 -3.06
CA ASN A 38 -4.90 5.02 -4.36
C ASN A 38 -4.76 6.55 -4.34
N THR A 39 -3.57 7.06 -4.01
CA THR A 39 -3.29 8.49 -3.90
C THR A 39 -2.69 9.08 -5.17
N PHE A 40 -2.25 8.23 -6.11
CA PHE A 40 -1.57 8.64 -7.33
C PHE A 40 -2.58 8.90 -8.44
N SER A 41 -2.54 10.10 -9.02
CA SER A 41 -3.28 10.40 -10.26
C SER A 41 -2.75 9.57 -11.44
N PRO A 42 -3.54 9.33 -12.49
CA PRO A 42 -3.08 8.59 -13.67
C PRO A 42 -1.79 9.18 -14.28
N GLU A 43 -1.69 10.51 -14.36
CA GLU A 43 -0.49 11.21 -14.83
C GLU A 43 0.72 10.92 -13.94
N ARG A 44 0.54 10.97 -12.61
CA ARG A 44 1.61 10.68 -11.66
C ARG A 44 2.08 9.23 -11.76
N LYS A 45 1.16 8.28 -12.02
CA LYS A 45 1.51 6.87 -12.25
C LYS A 45 2.38 6.71 -13.50
N LEU A 46 2.03 7.40 -14.60
CA LEU A 46 2.84 7.40 -15.82
C LEU A 46 4.23 8.01 -15.59
N SER A 47 4.31 9.19 -14.97
CA SER A 47 5.60 9.80 -14.65
C SER A 47 6.47 8.90 -13.78
N PHE A 48 5.86 8.21 -12.80
CA PHE A 48 6.58 7.28 -11.94
C PHE A 48 7.13 6.08 -12.71
N ILE A 49 6.38 5.51 -13.68
CA ILE A 49 6.88 4.44 -14.54
C ILE A 49 8.07 4.92 -15.39
N HIS A 50 7.99 6.12 -15.96
CA HIS A 50 9.11 6.69 -16.72
C HIS A 50 10.35 6.89 -15.84
N GLU A 51 10.18 7.38 -14.61
CA GLU A 51 11.24 7.56 -13.62
C GLU A 51 11.91 6.22 -13.30
N LEU A 52 11.13 5.18 -12.99
CA LEU A 52 11.62 3.82 -12.74
C LEU A 52 12.42 3.25 -13.94
N ALA A 53 11.93 3.47 -15.16
CA ALA A 53 12.63 3.01 -16.36
C ALA A 53 13.93 3.79 -16.59
N SER A 54 13.95 5.08 -16.28
CA SER A 54 15.13 5.93 -16.42
C SER A 54 16.22 5.59 -15.40
N GLU A 55 15.84 5.18 -14.19
CA GLU A 55 16.76 4.78 -13.13
C GLU A 55 17.20 3.30 -13.26
N GLY A 56 16.60 2.54 -14.17
CA GLY A 56 16.93 1.14 -14.44
C GLY A 56 16.32 0.15 -13.44
N PHE A 57 15.30 0.57 -12.68
CA PHE A 57 14.53 -0.32 -11.81
C PHE A 57 13.63 -1.27 -12.62
N ILE A 58 13.13 -0.82 -13.76
CA ILE A 58 12.37 -1.62 -14.71
C ILE A 58 13.04 -1.57 -16.09
N PRO A 59 12.72 -2.50 -17.01
CA PRO A 59 13.31 -2.51 -18.34
C PRO A 59 13.11 -1.19 -19.10
N GLU A 60 14.13 -0.76 -19.86
CA GLU A 60 14.08 0.51 -20.62
C GLU A 60 12.93 0.54 -21.65
N SER A 61 12.40 -0.62 -22.05
CA SER A 61 11.21 -0.70 -22.91
C SER A 61 10.03 0.10 -22.36
N TYR A 62 9.87 0.15 -21.03
CA TYR A 62 8.82 0.90 -20.34
C TYR A 62 9.02 2.42 -20.36
N ARG A 63 10.14 2.93 -20.89
CA ARG A 63 10.38 4.38 -21.06
C ARG A 63 9.42 5.02 -22.04
N TRP A 64 8.83 4.26 -22.96
CA TRP A 64 7.84 4.73 -23.94
C TRP A 64 6.40 4.35 -23.56
N PHE A 65 6.19 3.89 -22.33
CA PHE A 65 4.88 3.50 -21.84
C PHE A 65 3.93 4.71 -21.83
N SER A 66 2.85 4.64 -22.59
CA SER A 66 1.94 5.77 -22.80
C SER A 66 0.58 5.59 -22.13
N GLY A 67 0.30 4.43 -21.53
CA GLY A 67 -0.98 4.19 -20.89
C GLY A 67 -1.20 2.75 -20.45
N PHE A 68 -2.05 2.59 -19.43
CA PHE A 68 -2.52 1.30 -18.90
C PHE A 68 -3.59 0.64 -19.78
N SER A 69 -3.60 0.92 -21.08
CA SER A 69 -4.53 0.29 -22.01
C SER A 69 -4.08 -1.13 -22.35
N ASP A 70 -5.06 -2.04 -22.46
CA ASP A 70 -4.88 -3.49 -22.75
C ASP A 70 -4.17 -3.78 -24.07
N THR A 71 -3.93 -2.76 -24.90
CA THR A 71 -3.36 -2.87 -26.25
C THR A 71 -1.84 -2.64 -26.29
N SER A 72 -1.22 -2.27 -25.17
CA SER A 72 0.23 -2.08 -25.11
C SER A 72 0.95 -3.44 -25.02
N MET A 73 2.06 -3.59 -25.76
CA MET A 73 2.91 -4.78 -25.69
C MET A 73 3.61 -4.95 -24.32
N GLN A 74 3.52 -3.94 -23.45
CA GLN A 74 4.16 -3.87 -22.15
C GLN A 74 3.08 -3.84 -21.08
N LYS A 75 2.95 -4.95 -20.34
CA LYS A 75 1.95 -5.05 -19.27
C LYS A 75 2.50 -4.39 -18.01
N VAL A 76 1.88 -3.29 -17.62
CA VAL A 76 2.02 -2.74 -16.27
C VAL A 76 0.70 -2.89 -15.55
N SER A 77 0.66 -3.71 -14.49
CA SER A 77 -0.50 -3.77 -13.61
C SER A 77 -0.30 -2.89 -12.40
N TRP A 78 -1.23 -1.95 -12.20
CA TRP A 78 -1.27 -1.14 -10.99
C TRP A 78 -2.34 -1.69 -10.04
N VAL A 79 -1.92 -2.26 -8.92
CA VAL A 79 -2.83 -2.88 -7.95
C VAL A 79 -2.77 -2.14 -6.63
N ILE A 80 -3.92 -1.94 -6.00
CA ILE A 80 -3.97 -1.42 -4.63
C ILE A 80 -3.96 -2.63 -3.70
N ASP A 81 -2.79 -2.97 -3.20
CA ASP A 81 -2.59 -4.11 -2.32
C ASP A 81 -1.55 -3.78 -1.26
N GLY A 82 -1.96 -3.91 0.00
CA GLY A 82 -1.10 -3.77 1.18
C GLY A 82 -0.78 -5.11 1.85
N SER A 83 -1.19 -6.24 1.26
CA SER A 83 -0.97 -7.57 1.86
C SER A 83 0.52 -7.93 1.99
N TRP A 84 1.37 -7.35 1.14
CA TRP A 84 2.82 -7.51 1.20
C TRP A 84 3.44 -6.81 2.41
N LEU A 85 2.79 -5.77 2.96
CA LEU A 85 3.21 -5.18 4.21
C LEU A 85 2.94 -6.18 5.33
N ARG A 86 4.03 -6.75 5.85
CA ARG A 86 4.04 -7.40 7.15
C ARG A 86 3.86 -6.34 8.23
N VAL A 87 2.63 -5.85 8.39
CA VAL A 87 2.25 -5.04 9.55
C VAL A 87 2.50 -5.94 10.76
N ASN A 88 3.50 -5.56 11.55
CA ASN A 88 3.93 -6.36 12.68
C ASN A 88 2.71 -6.62 13.58
N PRO A 89 2.30 -7.88 13.79
CA PRO A 89 1.07 -8.21 14.51
C PRO A 89 1.08 -7.65 15.94
N LYS A 90 2.27 -7.38 16.50
CA LYS A 90 2.44 -6.72 17.80
C LYS A 90 1.92 -5.28 17.82
N VAL A 91 2.05 -4.54 16.72
CA VAL A 91 1.55 -3.16 16.60
C VAL A 91 0.03 -3.16 16.50
N THR A 92 -0.54 -4.03 15.67
CA THR A 92 -1.99 -4.18 15.52
C THR A 92 -2.65 -4.63 16.82
N ALA A 93 -2.07 -5.63 17.50
CA ALA A 93 -2.56 -6.10 18.80
C ALA A 93 -2.46 -5.06 19.91
N ARG A 94 -1.44 -4.20 19.86
CA ARG A 94 -1.28 -3.09 20.80
C ARG A 94 -2.36 -2.03 20.56
N ALA A 95 -2.61 -1.66 19.31
CA ALA A 95 -3.66 -0.70 18.94
C ALA A 95 -5.04 -1.18 19.39
N THR A 96 -5.41 -2.44 19.13
CA THR A 96 -6.71 -2.99 19.54
C THR A 96 -6.90 -3.01 21.06
N ARG A 97 -5.85 -3.34 21.83
CA ARG A 97 -5.92 -3.27 23.30
C ARG A 97 -6.15 -1.85 23.81
N PHE A 98 -5.50 -0.86 23.22
CA PHE A 98 -5.72 0.53 23.57
C PHE A 98 -7.15 0.97 23.25
N THR A 99 -7.65 0.65 22.05
CA THR A 99 -9.02 0.98 21.65
C THR A 99 -10.05 0.32 22.57
N LEU A 100 -9.86 -0.96 22.93
CA LEU A 100 -10.77 -1.65 23.85
C LEU A 100 -10.78 -1.01 25.24
N GLY A 101 -9.61 -0.65 25.76
CA GLY A 101 -9.49 0.05 27.05
C GLY A 101 -10.20 1.41 27.05
N LEU A 102 -10.05 2.17 25.96
CA LEU A 102 -10.69 3.48 25.79
C LEU A 102 -12.22 3.36 25.74
N VAL A 103 -12.73 2.43 24.95
CA VAL A 103 -14.18 2.19 24.82
C VAL A 103 -14.76 1.66 26.13
N GLY A 104 -14.09 0.72 26.79
CA GLY A 104 -14.50 0.19 28.08
C GLY A 104 -14.51 1.26 29.17
N GLY A 105 -13.45 2.09 29.25
CA GLY A 105 -13.38 3.20 30.18
C GLY A 105 -14.47 4.23 29.95
N ALA A 106 -14.74 4.60 28.70
CA ALA A 106 -15.81 5.52 28.34
C ALA A 106 -17.19 4.96 28.72
N ALA A 107 -17.45 3.68 28.49
CA ALA A 107 -18.71 3.04 28.83
C ALA A 107 -18.94 2.97 30.36
N LEU A 108 -17.90 2.65 31.14
CA LEU A 108 -17.98 2.63 32.60
C LEU A 108 -18.22 4.04 33.17
N LEU A 109 -17.50 5.03 32.64
CA LEU A 109 -17.65 6.42 33.08
C LEU A 109 -19.04 6.95 32.76
N TRP A 110 -19.55 6.65 31.56
CA TRP A 110 -20.92 6.98 31.16
C TRP A 110 -21.96 6.29 32.05
N GLY A 111 -21.81 4.99 32.31
CA GLY A 111 -22.70 4.23 33.19
C GLY A 111 -22.72 4.77 34.61
N GLY A 112 -21.55 5.13 35.16
CA GLY A 112 -21.45 5.77 36.48
C GLY A 112 -22.13 7.13 36.53
N LEU A 113 -22.00 7.94 35.48
CA LEU A 113 -22.66 9.25 35.36
C LEU A 113 -24.19 9.10 35.31
N MET A 114 -24.69 8.13 34.54
CA MET A 114 -26.12 7.83 34.48
C MET A 114 -26.66 7.31 35.82
N ALA A 115 -25.92 6.44 36.50
CA ALA A 115 -26.30 5.95 37.84
C ALA A 115 -26.35 7.08 38.88
N LEU A 116 -25.39 8.01 38.84
CA LEU A 116 -25.38 9.20 39.71
C LEU A 116 -26.56 10.15 39.44
N LEU A 117 -26.91 10.35 38.17
CA LEU A 117 -28.07 11.17 37.79
C LEU A 117 -29.38 10.54 38.26
N LEU A 118 -29.53 9.22 38.10
CA LEU A 118 -30.71 8.49 38.55
C LEU A 118 -30.84 8.43 40.07
N TRP A 119 -29.73 8.37 40.80
CA TRP A 119 -29.74 8.40 42.27
C TRP A 119 -30.13 9.77 42.84
N ARG A 120 -29.82 10.84 42.12
CA ARG A 120 -30.05 12.22 42.57
C ARG A 120 -31.44 12.77 42.20
N SER A 121 -32.17 12.09 41.30
CA SER A 121 -33.56 12.41 40.94
C SER A 121 -34.56 11.70 41.82
#